data_AF-I1PWB3-F1
#
_entry.id   AF-I1PWB3-F1
#
_cell.length_a   1.000
_cell.length_b   1.000
_cell.length_c   1.000
_cell.angle_alpha   90.00
_cell.angle_beta   90.00
_cell.angle_gamma   90.00
#
_symmetry.space_group_name_H-M   'P 1'
#
loop_
_entity.id
_entity.type
_entity.pdbx_description
1 polymer ?
#
loop_
_entity_poly.entity_id
_entity_poly.type
_entity_poly.pdbx_seq_one_letter_code
_entity_poly.pdbx_strand_id
1 'polypeptide(L)'
;VISKLERRTVAYHESGHAVAGWFLEHAEPLLKVTIVPRGTAALGFAQYVPNENLLMTKEQLFDMTCMTLGGRAAEEVLIGRISTGAQNDLEKVTKMTYAQVAVYGFSEKVGLLSFPQRDDGFEMTKPYSNQTASIIDDEVREWVGKAYKKTVELITEHKEQVAKIAEMLLEKEVLHQDDLVRVLGERPFKASEPTNYDLFKQGFQDEEDSKNQEAAKTPQPDDDGTPSLA
;
A
#
# COMPACT_ATOMS: atom_id res chain seq x y z
N VAL A 1 23.77 10.19 0.30
CA VAL A 1 24.24 8.80 0.50
C VAL A 1 23.56 8.29 1.76
N ILE A 2 22.71 7.26 1.65
CA ILE A 2 21.98 6.67 2.78
C ILE A 2 22.94 5.76 3.55
N SER A 3 22.97 5.85 4.88
CA SER A 3 23.80 4.98 5.71
C SER A 3 23.30 3.53 5.69
N LYS A 4 24.18 2.56 6.00
CA LYS A 4 23.78 1.14 6.10
C LYS A 4 22.66 0.92 7.11
N LEU A 5 22.66 1.68 8.21
CA LEU A 5 21.65 1.60 9.25
C LEU A 5 20.30 2.12 8.74
N GLU A 6 20.27 3.29 8.11
CA GLU A 6 19.05 3.85 7.53
C GLU A 6 18.48 2.94 6.43
N ARG A 7 19.33 2.42 5.55
CA ARG A 7 18.90 1.47 4.50
C ARG A 7 18.28 0.21 5.10
N ARG A 8 18.85 -0.30 6.19
CA ARG A 8 18.25 -1.42 6.94
C ARG A 8 16.91 -1.04 7.54
N THR A 9 16.80 0.10 8.22
CA THR A 9 15.52 0.55 8.79
C THR A 9 14.43 0.66 7.73
N VAL A 10 14.74 1.25 6.57
CA VAL A 10 13.81 1.37 5.43
C VAL A 10 13.38 -0.02 4.93
N ALA A 11 14.31 -0.97 4.77
CA ALA A 11 13.95 -2.32 4.33
C ALA A 11 12.96 -3.02 5.27
N TYR A 12 13.15 -2.90 6.59
CA TYR A 12 12.21 -3.47 7.57
C TYR A 12 10.88 -2.72 7.58
N HIS A 13 10.91 -1.39 7.40
CA HIS A 13 9.71 -0.56 7.28
C HIS A 13 8.85 -0.97 6.07
N GLU A 14 9.44 -1.02 4.87
CA GLU A 14 8.74 -1.41 3.65
C GLU A 14 8.25 -2.87 3.71
N SER A 15 9.01 -3.76 4.34
CA SER A 15 8.59 -5.15 4.58
C SER A 15 7.36 -5.23 5.50
N GLY A 16 7.25 -4.32 6.46
CA GLY A 16 6.09 -4.22 7.35
C GLY A 16 4.79 -3.92 6.58
N HIS A 17 4.83 -2.93 5.68
CA HIS A 17 3.70 -2.66 4.79
C HIS A 17 3.38 -3.85 3.91
N ALA A 18 4.40 -4.48 3.32
CA ALA A 18 4.23 -5.59 2.40
C ALA A 18 3.56 -6.80 3.05
N VAL A 19 4.04 -7.21 4.22
CA VAL A 19 3.48 -8.34 4.98
C VAL A 19 2.09 -8.01 5.50
N ALA A 20 1.87 -6.81 6.04
CA ALA A 20 0.54 -6.41 6.49
C ALA A 20 -0.46 -6.43 5.33
N GLY A 21 -0.11 -5.87 4.17
CA GLY A 21 -0.96 -5.91 2.99
C GLY A 21 -1.23 -7.32 2.46
N TRP A 22 -0.30 -8.26 2.66
CA TRP A 22 -0.48 -9.65 2.24
C TRP A 22 -1.50 -10.42 3.08
N PHE A 23 -1.42 -10.26 4.40
CA PHE A 23 -2.21 -11.02 5.38
C PHE A 23 -3.47 -10.29 5.87
N LEU A 24 -3.77 -9.11 5.34
CA LEU A 24 -5.06 -8.45 5.53
C LEU A 24 -5.99 -8.78 4.36
N GLU A 25 -7.24 -9.11 4.68
CA GLU A 25 -8.23 -9.57 3.70
C GLU A 25 -8.56 -8.48 2.69
N HIS A 26 -8.79 -7.26 3.20
CA HIS A 26 -9.28 -6.15 2.39
C HIS A 26 -8.19 -5.20 1.91
N ALA A 27 -6.92 -5.51 2.16
CA ALA A 27 -5.82 -4.69 1.69
C ALA A 27 -5.66 -4.76 0.16
N GLU A 28 -5.29 -3.62 -0.43
CA GLU A 28 -5.04 -3.49 -1.86
C GLU A 28 -3.91 -4.42 -2.32
N PRO A 29 -3.98 -4.96 -3.55
CA PRO A 29 -2.98 -5.88 -4.04
C PRO A 29 -1.65 -5.15 -4.28
N LEU A 30 -0.58 -5.71 -3.70
CA LEU A 30 0.76 -5.18 -3.77
C LEU A 30 1.42 -5.54 -5.11
N LEU A 31 1.82 -4.53 -5.88
CA LEU A 31 2.52 -4.68 -7.17
C LEU A 31 4.01 -4.95 -6.97
N LYS A 32 4.64 -4.08 -6.18
CA LYS A 32 6.08 -4.11 -5.91
C LYS A 32 6.43 -3.36 -4.63
N VAL A 33 7.56 -3.71 -4.06
CA VAL A 33 8.15 -3.04 -2.89
C VAL A 33 9.57 -2.65 -3.23
N THR A 34 10.00 -1.45 -2.85
CA THR A 34 11.38 -1.01 -3.10
C THR A 34 11.93 -0.13 -1.97
N ILE A 35 13.24 -0.24 -1.75
CA ILE A 35 14.03 0.63 -0.86
C ILE A 35 14.86 1.66 -1.63
N VAL A 36 14.60 1.82 -2.92
CA VAL A 36 15.25 2.82 -3.76
C VAL A 36 14.54 4.15 -3.54
N PRO A 37 15.25 5.20 -3.10
CA PRO A 37 14.63 6.49 -2.82
C PRO A 37 14.05 7.10 -4.09
N ARG A 38 12.83 7.65 -4.00
CA ARG A 38 12.21 8.46 -5.05
C ARG A 38 11.89 9.85 -4.52
N GLY A 39 12.54 10.86 -5.07
CA GLY A 39 12.37 12.26 -4.64
C GLY A 39 12.97 12.52 -3.26
N THR A 40 12.52 13.59 -2.60
CA THR A 40 13.08 14.10 -1.34
C THR A 40 12.42 13.53 -0.07
N ALA A 41 11.26 12.88 -0.18
CA ALA A 41 10.42 12.52 0.97
C ALA A 41 10.23 11.01 1.22
N ALA A 42 10.59 10.15 0.26
CA ALA A 42 10.41 8.70 0.37
C ALA A 42 11.73 7.96 0.12
N LEU A 43 12.24 7.30 1.16
CA LEU A 43 13.46 6.48 1.08
C LEU A 43 13.18 5.07 0.52
N GLY A 44 11.91 4.64 0.53
CA GLY A 44 11.36 3.44 -0.08
C GLY A 44 9.85 3.63 -0.33
N PHE A 45 9.22 2.70 -1.05
CA PHE A 45 7.76 2.65 -1.14
C PHE A 45 7.23 1.26 -1.55
N ALA A 46 6.08 0.90 -0.99
CA ALA A 46 5.20 -0.15 -1.48
C ALA A 46 4.20 0.43 -2.50
N GLN A 47 4.14 -0.13 -3.71
CA GLN A 47 3.19 0.27 -4.73
C GLN A 47 2.00 -0.69 -4.75
N TYR A 48 0.81 -0.16 -4.55
CA TYR A 48 -0.45 -0.90 -4.63
C TYR A 48 -1.17 -0.59 -5.94
N VAL A 49 -2.00 -1.52 -6.41
CA VAL A 49 -2.99 -1.17 -7.45
C VAL A 49 -4.16 -0.48 -6.76
N PRO A 50 -4.47 0.78 -7.10
CA PRO A 50 -5.62 1.47 -6.50
C PRO A 50 -6.90 0.68 -6.76
N ASN A 51 -7.74 0.55 -5.74
CA ASN A 51 -9.11 0.10 -5.94
C ASN A 51 -9.96 1.25 -6.50
N GLU A 52 -10.58 1.09 -7.67
CA GLU A 52 -11.56 2.04 -8.24
C GLU A 52 -12.92 2.00 -7.51
N ASN A 53 -13.01 1.29 -6.39
CA ASN A 53 -14.22 1.12 -5.63
C ASN A 53 -14.68 2.46 -5.05
N LEU A 54 -15.79 2.98 -5.59
CA LEU A 54 -16.44 4.20 -5.11
C LEU A 54 -17.00 4.06 -3.68
N LEU A 55 -17.16 2.83 -3.19
CA LEU A 55 -17.76 2.50 -1.91
C LEU A 55 -16.79 1.61 -1.12
N MET A 56 -16.44 2.04 0.10
CA MET A 56 -15.60 1.29 1.02
C MET A 56 -16.35 0.98 2.32
N THR A 57 -16.22 -0.25 2.83
CA THR A 57 -16.80 -0.65 4.11
C THR A 57 -15.90 -0.24 5.28
N LYS A 58 -16.44 -0.35 6.50
CA LYS A 58 -15.72 -0.11 7.75
C LYS A 58 -14.52 -1.04 7.91
N GLU A 59 -14.68 -2.30 7.55
CA GLU A 59 -13.66 -3.34 7.61
C GLU A 59 -12.52 -3.05 6.62
N GLN A 60 -12.86 -2.62 5.41
CA GLN A 60 -11.87 -2.26 4.39
C GLN A 60 -11.01 -1.07 4.83
N LEU A 61 -11.63 0.00 5.34
CA LEU A 61 -10.88 1.16 5.85
C LEU A 61 -10.06 0.82 7.10
N PHE A 62 -10.55 -0.10 7.94
CA PHE A 62 -9.80 -0.57 9.10
C PHE A 62 -8.54 -1.36 8.66
N ASP A 63 -8.65 -2.27 7.70
CA ASP A 63 -7.51 -3.01 7.17
C ASP A 63 -6.53 -2.08 6.41
N MET A 64 -7.01 -1.09 5.67
CA MET A 64 -6.15 -0.05 5.08
C MET A 64 -5.36 0.72 6.15
N THR A 65 -6.02 1.03 7.28
CA THR A 65 -5.36 1.65 8.44
C THR A 65 -4.27 0.73 8.99
N CYS A 66 -4.58 -0.56 9.15
CA CYS A 66 -3.63 -1.55 9.65
C CYS A 66 -2.41 -1.71 8.73
N MET A 67 -2.63 -1.79 7.42
CA MET A 67 -1.57 -1.90 6.40
C MET A 67 -0.67 -0.64 6.37
N THR A 68 -1.27 0.55 6.48
CA THR A 68 -0.52 1.81 6.54
C THR A 68 0.29 1.93 7.82
N LEU A 69 -0.14 1.32 8.92
CA LEU A 69 0.65 1.26 10.16
C LEU A 69 1.74 0.18 10.16
N GLY A 70 1.78 -0.67 9.13
CA GLY A 70 2.67 -1.83 9.01
C GLY A 70 4.15 -1.49 9.14
N GLY A 71 4.61 -0.41 8.50
CA GLY A 71 6.01 0.00 8.56
C GLY A 71 6.46 0.40 9.98
N ARG A 72 5.64 1.21 10.67
CA ARG A 72 5.89 1.56 12.07
C ARG A 72 5.88 0.33 12.99
N ALA A 73 4.94 -0.60 12.79
CA ALA A 73 4.86 -1.82 13.58
C ALA A 73 6.08 -2.73 13.36
N ALA A 74 6.58 -2.86 12.13
CA ALA A 74 7.79 -3.62 11.82
C ALA A 74 9.05 -3.03 12.45
N GLU A 75 9.19 -1.71 12.46
CA GLU A 75 10.26 -1.02 13.19
C GLU A 75 10.21 -1.35 14.69
N GLU A 76 9.03 -1.26 15.31
CA GLU A 76 8.87 -1.55 16.74
C GLU A 76 9.22 -3.01 17.05
N VAL A 77 8.64 -3.97 16.31
CA VAL A 77 8.74 -5.40 16.61
C VAL A 77 10.13 -5.96 16.29
N LEU A 78 10.73 -5.59 15.15
CA LEU A 78 11.99 -6.20 14.69
C LEU A 78 13.23 -5.38 15.01
N ILE A 79 13.13 -4.04 15.07
CA ILE A 79 14.27 -3.16 15.36
C ILE A 79 14.27 -2.75 16.84
N GLY A 80 13.10 -2.67 17.47
CA GLY A 80 12.94 -2.20 18.86
C GLY A 80 13.07 -0.68 19.00
N ARG A 81 13.04 0.07 17.89
CA ARG A 81 13.11 1.53 17.86
C ARG A 81 12.30 2.07 16.70
N ILE A 82 11.57 3.16 16.96
CA ILE A 82 10.77 3.84 15.95
C ILE A 82 11.54 5.00 15.31
N SER A 83 11.31 5.23 14.02
CA SER A 83 11.97 6.29 13.22
C SER A 83 11.01 7.44 12.87
N THR A 84 11.52 8.49 12.24
CA THR A 84 10.69 9.54 11.63
C THR A 84 10.10 9.14 10.27
N GLY A 85 10.46 7.96 9.74
CA GLY A 85 10.05 7.48 8.41
C GLY A 85 8.53 7.30 8.25
N ALA A 86 7.83 6.95 9.34
CA ALA A 86 6.37 6.75 9.31
C ALA A 86 5.54 8.05 9.32
N GLN A 87 6.15 9.24 9.18
CA GLN A 87 5.42 10.51 9.28
C GLN A 87 4.29 10.62 8.24
N ASN A 88 4.57 10.27 6.99
CA ASN A 88 3.57 10.29 5.92
C ASN A 88 2.45 9.26 6.16
N ASP A 89 2.79 8.10 6.73
CA ASP A 89 1.82 7.05 7.04
C ASP A 89 0.88 7.47 8.16
N LEU A 90 1.43 8.09 9.22
CA LEU A 90 0.64 8.64 10.32
C LEU A 90 -0.28 9.77 9.86
N GLU A 91 0.16 10.62 8.93
CA GLU A 91 -0.69 11.65 8.32
C GLU A 91 -1.86 11.03 7.55
N LYS A 92 -1.60 10.04 6.70
CA LYS A 92 -2.64 9.30 5.96
C LYS A 92 -3.63 8.61 6.90
N VAL A 93 -3.12 7.89 7.91
CA VAL A 93 -3.93 7.21 8.93
C VAL A 93 -4.83 8.21 9.65
N THR A 94 -4.28 9.36 10.05
CA THR A 94 -5.03 10.41 10.72
C THR A 94 -6.16 10.91 9.83
N LYS A 95 -5.85 11.33 8.59
CA LYS A 95 -6.85 11.85 7.65
C LYS A 95 -7.96 10.84 7.36
N MET A 96 -7.59 9.58 7.09
CA MET A 96 -8.54 8.51 6.81
C MET A 96 -9.42 8.18 8.02
N THR A 97 -8.88 8.20 9.23
CA THR A 97 -9.64 7.89 10.45
C THR A 97 -10.59 9.03 10.83
N TYR A 98 -10.16 10.29 10.65
CA TYR A 98 -11.07 11.43 10.79
C TYR A 98 -12.24 11.36 9.80
N ALA A 99 -12.00 10.96 8.55
CA ALA A 99 -13.07 10.76 7.58
C ALA A 99 -14.07 9.68 8.05
N GLN A 100 -13.57 8.54 8.56
CA GLN A 100 -14.42 7.47 9.11
C GLN A 100 -15.32 7.96 10.25
N VAL A 101 -14.76 8.70 11.21
CA VAL A 101 -15.46 9.12 12.42
C VAL A 101 -16.37 10.33 12.16
N ALA A 102 -15.85 11.37 11.49
CA ALA A 102 -16.53 12.65 11.37
C ALA A 102 -17.36 12.80 10.09
N VAL A 103 -17.10 12.01 9.04
CA VAL A 103 -17.74 12.19 7.73
C VAL A 103 -18.63 10.99 7.37
N TYR A 104 -18.15 9.76 7.58
CA TYR A 104 -18.85 8.53 7.18
C TYR A 104 -19.79 7.98 8.26
N GLY A 105 -19.79 8.53 9.47
CA GLY A 105 -20.69 8.13 10.55
C GLY A 105 -20.37 6.74 11.13
N PHE A 106 -19.10 6.32 11.11
CA PHE A 106 -18.68 5.00 11.62
C PHE A 106 -18.49 4.94 13.14
N SER A 107 -18.59 6.09 13.81
CA SER A 107 -18.60 6.20 15.26
C SER A 107 -20.03 6.23 15.79
N GLU A 108 -20.33 5.29 16.69
CA GLU A 108 -21.62 5.28 17.41
C GLU A 108 -21.79 6.48 18.33
N LYS A 109 -20.69 7.02 18.88
CA LYS A 109 -20.71 8.17 19.80
C LYS A 109 -20.98 9.49 19.06
N VAL A 110 -20.46 9.63 17.84
CA VAL A 110 -20.74 10.78 16.97
C VAL A 110 -22.12 10.65 16.31
N GLY A 111 -22.49 9.42 15.93
CA GLY A 111 -23.75 9.10 15.26
C GLY A 111 -23.70 9.30 13.74
N LEU A 112 -24.87 9.19 13.10
CA LEU A 112 -25.05 9.26 11.64
C LEU A 112 -25.06 10.71 11.13
N LEU A 113 -24.05 11.49 11.52
CA LEU A 113 -23.83 12.88 11.10
C LEU A 113 -22.56 12.97 10.25
N SER A 114 -22.50 14.02 9.41
CA SER A 114 -21.37 14.23 8.51
C SER A 114 -20.86 15.66 8.62
N PHE A 115 -19.56 15.80 8.84
CA PHE A 115 -18.83 17.06 9.01
C PHE A 115 -17.61 17.11 8.08
N PRO A 116 -17.81 17.21 6.75
CA PRO A 116 -16.71 17.26 5.80
C PRO A 116 -15.82 18.49 6.03
N GLN A 117 -14.50 18.31 5.93
CA GLN A 117 -13.55 19.40 5.98
C GLN A 117 -13.62 20.17 4.65
N ARG A 118 -13.81 21.48 4.70
CA ARG A 118 -13.78 22.35 3.53
C ARG A 118 -12.36 22.89 3.34
N ASP A 119 -11.81 22.70 2.15
CA ASP A 119 -10.47 23.16 1.76
C ASP A 119 -10.43 24.65 1.39
N ASP A 120 -11.55 25.36 1.49
CA ASP A 120 -11.66 26.76 1.05
C ASP A 120 -11.00 27.78 1.99
N GLY A 121 -10.44 27.37 3.13
CA GLY A 121 -9.61 28.22 4.00
C GLY A 121 -10.35 29.39 4.65
N PHE A 122 -11.64 29.57 4.37
CA PHE A 122 -12.47 30.68 4.85
C PHE A 122 -13.35 30.31 6.05
N GLU A 123 -13.67 29.03 6.27
CA GLU A 123 -14.39 28.57 7.46
C GLU A 123 -13.41 28.17 8.59
N MET A 124 -13.05 29.14 9.42
CA MET A 124 -12.29 28.91 10.67
C MET A 124 -13.12 28.18 11.75
N THR A 125 -14.44 28.08 11.59
CA THR A 125 -15.34 27.52 12.61
C THR A 125 -15.87 26.15 12.19
N LYS A 126 -15.52 25.14 12.98
CA LYS A 126 -16.08 23.78 12.85
C LYS A 126 -17.60 23.83 13.06
N PRO A 127 -18.41 23.07 12.28
CA PRO A 127 -19.88 23.09 12.37
C PRO A 127 -20.42 22.29 13.58
N TYR A 128 -19.61 22.08 14.60
CA TYR A 128 -19.93 21.29 15.78
C TYR A 128 -19.27 21.89 17.03
N SER A 129 -19.82 21.54 18.19
CA SER A 129 -19.35 22.05 19.48
C SER A 129 -17.95 21.52 19.84
N ASN A 130 -17.28 22.19 20.78
CA ASN A 130 -16.01 21.68 21.35
C ASN A 130 -16.18 20.30 22.01
N GLN A 131 -17.36 20.01 22.57
CA GLN A 131 -17.64 18.69 23.14
C GLN A 131 -17.68 17.61 22.05
N THR A 132 -18.34 17.89 20.92
CA THR A 132 -18.35 16.99 19.76
C THR A 132 -16.95 16.82 19.19
N ALA A 133 -16.15 17.89 19.13
CA ALA A 133 -14.76 17.83 18.70
C ALA A 133 -13.94 16.87 19.57
N SER A 134 -14.08 16.96 20.90
CA SER A 134 -13.41 16.05 21.83
C SER A 134 -13.82 14.60 21.63
N ILE A 135 -15.11 14.34 21.40
CA ILE A 135 -15.62 12.99 21.13
C ILE A 135 -14.99 12.43 19.84
N ILE A 136 -14.91 13.23 18.77
CA ILE A 136 -14.26 12.82 17.52
C ILE A 136 -12.80 12.47 17.76
N ASP A 137 -12.05 13.33 18.47
CA ASP A 137 -10.62 13.11 18.74
C ASP A 137 -10.37 11.83 19.56
N ASP A 138 -11.24 11.55 20.54
CA ASP A 138 -11.15 10.34 21.36
C ASP A 138 -11.48 9.08 20.55
N GLU A 139 -12.51 9.12 19.71
CA GLU A 139 -12.88 8.02 18.81
C GLU A 139 -11.79 7.72 17.79
N VAL A 140 -11.18 8.76 17.18
CA VAL A 140 -10.05 8.61 16.27
C VAL A 140 -8.87 7.94 16.98
N ARG A 141 -8.55 8.38 18.21
CA ARG A 141 -7.46 7.78 19.01
C ARG A 141 -7.73 6.31 19.33
N GLU A 142 -8.97 5.99 19.72
CA GLU A 142 -9.38 4.62 20.01
C GLU A 142 -9.28 3.73 18.77
N TRP A 143 -9.71 4.25 17.60
CA TRP A 143 -9.68 3.53 16.34
C TRP A 143 -8.24 3.23 15.87
N VAL A 144 -7.38 4.25 15.85
CA VAL A 144 -5.95 4.08 15.49
C VAL A 144 -5.26 3.15 16.50
N GLY A 145 -5.57 3.26 17.79
CA GLY A 145 -5.04 2.36 18.81
C GLY A 145 -5.40 0.89 18.58
N LYS A 146 -6.67 0.61 18.23
CA LYS A 146 -7.12 -0.75 17.86
C LYS A 146 -6.43 -1.26 16.60
N ALA A 147 -6.35 -0.43 15.57
CA ALA A 147 -5.65 -0.78 14.33
C ALA A 147 -4.17 -1.09 14.58
N TYR A 148 -3.47 -0.21 15.32
CA TYR A 148 -2.06 -0.41 15.63
C TYR A 148 -1.81 -1.69 16.42
N LYS A 149 -2.65 -1.98 17.42
CA LYS A 149 -2.56 -3.23 18.19
C LYS A 149 -2.70 -4.46 17.29
N LYS A 150 -3.72 -4.50 16.42
CA LYS A 150 -3.90 -5.58 15.43
C LYS A 150 -2.69 -5.70 14.51
N THR A 151 -2.15 -4.58 14.02
CA THR A 151 -0.97 -4.59 13.16
C THR A 151 0.26 -5.13 13.88
N VAL A 152 0.51 -4.74 15.13
CA VAL A 152 1.65 -5.25 15.92
C VAL A 152 1.50 -6.76 16.16
N GLU A 153 0.30 -7.24 16.48
CA GLU A 153 0.02 -8.67 16.62
C GLU A 153 0.31 -9.42 15.31
N LEU A 154 -0.20 -8.92 14.18
CA LEU A 154 0.02 -9.49 12.84
C LEU A 154 1.51 -9.54 12.48
N ILE A 155 2.24 -8.44 12.67
CA ILE A 155 3.68 -8.36 12.38
C ILE A 155 4.48 -9.28 13.31
N THR A 156 4.05 -9.44 14.56
CA THR A 156 4.69 -10.35 15.52
C THR A 156 4.49 -11.81 15.11
N GLU A 157 3.29 -12.17 14.67
CA GLU A 157 2.98 -13.51 14.14
C GLU A 157 3.83 -13.84 12.91
N HIS A 158 3.95 -12.88 11.98
CA HIS A 158 4.69 -13.03 10.72
C HIS A 158 6.12 -12.50 10.76
N LYS A 159 6.73 -12.36 11.94
CA LYS A 159 8.04 -11.70 12.12
C LYS A 159 9.16 -12.30 11.26
N GLU A 160 9.16 -13.61 11.07
CA GLU A 160 10.18 -14.30 10.28
C GLU A 160 10.06 -13.99 8.80
N GLN A 161 8.82 -13.84 8.31
CA GLN A 161 8.53 -13.46 6.94
C GLN A 161 8.92 -12.00 6.68
N VAL A 162 8.62 -11.09 7.62
CA VAL A 162 9.06 -9.69 7.56
C VAL A 162 10.58 -9.60 7.47
N ALA A 163 11.29 -10.33 8.33
CA ALA A 163 12.76 -10.36 8.30
C ALA A 163 13.31 -10.87 6.97
N LYS A 164 12.74 -11.97 6.43
CA LYS A 164 13.17 -12.54 5.13
C LYS A 164 12.96 -11.57 3.98
N ILE A 165 11.82 -10.88 3.93
CA ILE A 165 11.56 -9.85 2.90
C ILE A 165 12.53 -8.69 3.04
N ALA A 166 12.81 -8.24 4.26
CA ALA A 166 13.74 -7.14 4.52
C ALA A 166 15.16 -7.47 4.03
N GLU A 167 15.68 -8.64 4.36
CA GLU A 167 17.01 -9.06 3.89
C GLU A 167 17.03 -9.20 2.37
N MET A 168 15.97 -9.74 1.76
CA MET A 168 15.88 -9.81 0.29
C MET A 168 15.80 -8.43 -0.38
N LEU A 169 15.12 -7.45 0.25
CA LEU A 169 15.12 -6.05 -0.21
C LEU A 169 16.51 -5.42 -0.12
N LEU A 170 17.32 -5.75 0.89
CA LEU A 170 18.69 -5.25 1.00
C LEU A 170 19.61 -5.77 -0.10
N GLU A 171 19.33 -6.98 -0.60
CA GLU A 171 20.05 -7.62 -1.70
C GLU A 171 19.60 -7.11 -3.08
N LYS A 172 18.28 -7.09 -3.34
CA LYS A 172 17.71 -6.83 -4.68
C LYS A 172 17.21 -5.40 -4.89
N GLU A 173 17.01 -4.64 -3.81
CA GLU A 173 16.45 -3.27 -3.77
C GLU A 173 15.00 -3.11 -4.23
N VAL A 174 14.51 -4.03 -5.06
CA VAL A 174 13.14 -4.10 -5.59
C VAL A 174 12.67 -5.55 -5.52
N LEU A 175 11.47 -5.76 -4.98
CA LEU A 175 10.79 -7.05 -5.00
C LEU A 175 9.46 -6.92 -5.73
N HIS A 176 9.16 -7.92 -6.56
CA HIS A 176 7.88 -8.04 -7.25
C HIS A 176 6.99 -9.07 -6.54
N GLN A 177 5.72 -9.15 -6.96
CA GLN A 177 4.77 -10.10 -6.37
C GLN A 177 5.29 -11.54 -6.34
N ASP A 178 5.97 -12.00 -7.40
CA ASP A 178 6.50 -13.36 -7.45
C ASP A 178 7.57 -13.62 -6.37
N ASP A 179 8.38 -12.62 -6.00
CA ASP A 179 9.32 -12.72 -4.90
C ASP A 179 8.59 -12.81 -3.56
N LEU A 180 7.49 -12.06 -3.40
CA LEU A 180 6.66 -12.10 -2.21
C LEU A 180 5.98 -13.47 -2.04
N VAL A 181 5.39 -14.02 -3.10
CA VAL A 181 4.77 -15.36 -3.09
C VAL A 181 5.77 -16.44 -2.66
N ARG A 182 7.04 -16.34 -3.10
CA ARG A 182 8.09 -17.29 -2.70
C ARG A 182 8.38 -17.28 -1.20
N VAL A 183 8.23 -16.13 -0.53
CA VAL A 183 8.53 -15.97 0.90
C VAL A 183 7.27 -16.14 1.77
N LEU A 184 6.14 -15.61 1.31
CA LEU A 184 4.89 -15.54 2.05
C LEU A 184 3.95 -16.72 1.77
N GLY A 185 4.17 -17.44 0.67
CA GLY A 185 3.25 -18.46 0.17
C GLY A 185 2.07 -17.85 -0.59
N GLU A 186 1.07 -18.67 -0.87
CA GLU A 186 -0.19 -18.19 -1.44
C GLU A 186 -0.91 -17.27 -0.46
N ARG A 187 -1.54 -16.21 -0.98
CA ARG A 187 -2.34 -15.31 -0.16
C ARG A 187 -3.52 -16.10 0.46
N PRO A 188 -3.76 -16.01 1.77
CA PRO A 188 -4.80 -16.80 2.43
C PRO A 188 -6.22 -16.38 2.04
N PHE A 189 -6.38 -15.19 1.47
CA PHE A 189 -7.67 -14.67 1.00
C PHE A 189 -7.73 -14.76 -0.52
N LYS A 190 -8.69 -15.54 -1.02
CA LYS A 190 -9.02 -15.58 -2.44
C LYS A 190 -10.04 -14.49 -2.72
N ALA A 191 -9.71 -13.57 -3.62
CA ALA A 191 -10.68 -12.59 -4.09
C ALA A 191 -11.80 -13.32 -4.85
N SER A 192 -13.06 -13.00 -4.52
CA SER A 192 -14.25 -13.52 -5.22
C SER A 192 -14.38 -12.97 -6.65
N GLU A 193 -13.72 -11.84 -6.90
CA GLU A 193 -13.60 -11.18 -8.20
C GLU A 193 -12.11 -11.05 -8.56
N PRO A 194 -11.75 -11.00 -9.85
CA PRO A 194 -10.37 -10.70 -10.25
C PRO A 194 -9.94 -9.39 -9.60
N THR A 195 -8.80 -9.44 -8.90
CA THR A 195 -8.25 -8.25 -8.27
C THR A 195 -7.87 -7.24 -9.33
N ASN A 196 -7.76 -5.95 -8.96
CA ASN A 196 -7.25 -4.95 -9.90
C ASN A 196 -5.85 -5.29 -10.42
N TYR A 197 -5.10 -6.11 -9.69
CA TYR A 197 -3.85 -6.67 -10.16
C TYR A 197 -4.03 -7.71 -11.28
N ASP A 198 -5.03 -8.58 -11.19
CA ASP A 198 -5.33 -9.55 -12.24
C ASP A 198 -5.76 -8.85 -13.54
N LEU A 199 -6.58 -7.81 -13.40
CA LEU A 199 -6.98 -6.94 -14.52
C LEU A 199 -5.78 -6.18 -15.10
N PHE A 200 -4.90 -5.66 -14.24
CA PHE A 200 -3.66 -5.00 -14.66
C PHE A 200 -2.75 -5.97 -15.42
N LYS A 201 -2.56 -7.20 -14.93
CA LYS A 201 -1.77 -8.24 -15.62
C LYS A 201 -2.36 -8.60 -16.98
N GLN A 202 -3.68 -8.77 -17.06
CA GLN A 202 -4.37 -9.06 -18.33
C GLN A 202 -4.15 -7.95 -19.36
N GLY A 203 -4.26 -6.69 -18.97
CA GLY A 203 -4.00 -5.57 -19.89
C GLY A 203 -2.59 -5.56 -20.49
N PHE A 204 -1.56 -5.95 -19.73
CA PHE A 204 -0.21 -6.10 -20.26
C PHE A 204 -0.06 -7.31 -21.20
N GLN A 205 -0.71 -8.43 -20.89
CA GLN A 205 -0.71 -9.61 -21.76
C GLN A 205 -1.41 -9.32 -23.10
N ASP A 206 -2.56 -8.64 -23.06
CA ASP A 206 -3.29 -8.25 -24.26
C ASP A 206 -2.49 -7.26 -25.14
N GLU A 207 -1.72 -6.35 -24.53
CA GLU A 207 -0.81 -5.45 -25.26
C GLU A 207 0.39 -6.17 -25.87
N GLU A 208 1.00 -7.12 -25.16
CA GLU A 208 2.13 -7.93 -25.68
C GLU A 208 1.66 -8.84 -26.82
N ASP A 209 0.49 -9.47 -26.70
CA ASP A 209 -0.09 -10.29 -27.74
C ASP A 209 -0.49 -9.46 -28.97
N SER A 210 -1.00 -8.24 -28.77
CA SER A 210 -1.30 -7.31 -29.87
C SER A 210 -0.03 -6.86 -30.60
N LYS A 211 1.05 -6.53 -29.86
CA LYS A 211 2.35 -6.15 -30.45
C LYS A 211 3.02 -7.31 -31.19
N ASN A 212 2.92 -8.54 -30.66
CA ASN A 212 3.43 -9.74 -31.34
C ASN A 212 2.65 -10.05 -32.64
N GLN A 213 1.33 -9.81 -32.65
CA GLN A 213 0.51 -9.97 -33.85
C GLN A 213 0.77 -8.89 -34.91
N GLU A 214 1.11 -7.65 -34.52
CA GLU A 214 1.57 -6.60 -35.43
C GLU A 214 2.96 -6.89 -35.99
N ALA A 215 3.92 -7.32 -35.15
CA ALA A 215 5.26 -7.69 -35.59
C ALA A 215 5.25 -8.85 -36.60
N ALA A 216 4.37 -9.84 -36.39
CA ALA A 216 4.19 -10.97 -37.30
C ALA A 216 3.50 -10.61 -38.65
N LYS A 217 2.94 -9.40 -38.78
CA LYS A 217 2.34 -8.89 -40.03
C LYS A 217 3.27 -8.00 -40.85
N THR A 218 4.50 -7.76 -40.41
CA THR A 218 5.52 -7.03 -41.19
C THR A 218 6.06 -7.93 -42.30
N PRO A 219 5.87 -7.64 -43.60
CA PRO A 219 6.44 -8.44 -44.68
C PRO A 219 7.97 -8.32 -44.67
N GLN A 220 8.68 -9.45 -44.80
CA GLN A 220 10.11 -9.43 -45.14
C GLN A 220 10.29 -8.72 -46.49
N PRO A 221 11.31 -7.87 -46.67
CA PRO A 221 11.60 -7.29 -47.98
C PRO A 221 12.04 -8.42 -48.93
N ASP A 222 11.34 -8.51 -50.07
CA ASP A 222 11.64 -9.47 -51.14
C ASP A 222 13.09 -9.30 -51.62
N ASP A 223 13.81 -10.43 -51.65
CA ASP A 223 15.17 -10.56 -52.18
C ASP A 223 15.13 -10.46 -53.71
N ASP A 224 15.29 -9.24 -54.23
CA ASP A 224 15.38 -8.98 -55.66
C ASP A 224 16.74 -9.45 -56.20
N GLY A 225 16.74 -10.64 -56.79
CA GLY A 225 17.88 -11.28 -57.43
C GLY A 225 18.50 -10.42 -58.55
N THR A 226 19.79 -10.16 -58.37
CA THR A 226 20.74 -9.53 -59.32
C THR A 226 20.59 -9.93 -60.81
N PRO A 227 20.78 -9.00 -61.77
CA PRO A 227 20.85 -9.33 -63.19
C PRO A 227 22.27 -9.78 -63.60
N SER A 228 22.36 -10.91 -64.31
CA SER A 228 23.61 -11.39 -64.93
C SER A 228 23.85 -10.68 -66.27
N LEU A 229 25.05 -10.12 -66.41
CA LEU A 229 25.62 -9.57 -67.65
C LEU A 229 25.91 -10.68 -68.67
N ALA A 230 25.54 -10.45 -69.93
CA ALA A 230 26.12 -11.04 -71.14
C ALA A 230 26.00 -10.04 -72.29
#